data_AF-A0A8J5H985-F1
#
_entry.id   AF-A0A8J5H985-F1
#
_cell.length_a   1.000
_cell.length_b   1.000
_cell.length_c   1.000
_cell.angle_alpha   90.00
_cell.angle_beta   90.00
_cell.angle_gamma   90.00
#
_symmetry.space_group_name_H-M   'P 1'
#
loop_
_entity.id
_entity.type
_entity.pdbx_description
1 polymer ?
#
loop_
_entity_poly.entity_id
_entity_poly.type
_entity_poly.pdbx_seq_one_letter_code
_entity_poly.pdbx_strand_id
1 'polypeptide(L)'
;MIPEEALSGGKPAVNHFKIFGCIAYAHILDEKRKKLDDKGEKCVFLGVSEVFKTYKLFNSQTKKIVTRQYVAFDEENNWDWNRQQQTQALFDNDSERVPTSAIFMPENSSEANPTAVEILPTTVEILPTTAEATDTVV
;
A
#
# COMPACT_ATOMS: atom_id res chain seq x y z
N MET A 1 -31.23 10.14 -8.73
CA MET A 1 -30.50 11.38 -9.06
C MET A 1 -29.31 11.46 -8.11
N ILE A 2 -28.08 11.58 -8.64
CA ILE A 2 -26.89 11.81 -7.82
C ILE A 2 -26.93 13.27 -7.31
N PRO A 3 -26.61 13.57 -6.04
CA PRO A 3 -26.73 14.93 -5.49
C PRO A 3 -25.96 16.00 -6.29
N GLU A 4 -24.81 15.68 -6.87
CA GLU A 4 -24.05 16.61 -7.71
C GLU A 4 -24.77 16.91 -9.04
N GLU A 5 -25.36 15.90 -9.67
CA GLU A 5 -26.15 16.07 -10.91
C GLU A 5 -27.39 16.91 -10.67
N ALA A 6 -28.02 16.74 -9.50
CA ALA A 6 -29.18 17.52 -9.07
C ALA A 6 -28.90 19.02 -9.01
N LEU A 7 -27.70 19.35 -8.55
CA LEU A 7 -27.29 20.71 -8.23
C LEU A 7 -26.63 21.40 -9.43
N SER A 8 -25.79 20.66 -10.17
CA SER A 8 -25.03 21.20 -11.30
C SER A 8 -25.77 21.10 -12.64
N GLY A 9 -26.80 20.26 -12.73
CA GLY A 9 -27.51 19.98 -13.98
C GLY A 9 -26.67 19.22 -15.02
N GLY A 10 -25.46 18.79 -14.66
CA GLY A 10 -24.51 18.10 -15.52
C GLY A 10 -24.06 16.78 -14.92
N LYS A 11 -23.57 15.87 -15.79
CA LYS A 11 -22.96 14.61 -15.34
C LYS A 11 -21.63 14.89 -14.65
N PRO A 12 -21.34 14.26 -13.51
CA PRO A 12 -20.13 14.50 -12.75
C PRO A 12 -18.90 13.99 -13.50
N ALA A 13 -17.81 14.74 -13.44
CA ALA A 13 -16.55 14.33 -14.05
C ALA A 13 -15.77 13.36 -13.13
N VAL A 14 -15.62 12.12 -13.58
CA VAL A 14 -14.97 11.04 -12.82
C VAL A 14 -13.48 10.85 -13.13
N ASN A 15 -12.87 11.77 -13.89
CA ASN A 15 -11.48 11.67 -14.38
C ASN A 15 -10.41 11.62 -13.27
N HIS A 16 -10.80 11.98 -12.03
CA HIS A 16 -9.93 11.95 -10.86
C HIS A 16 -9.84 10.56 -10.23
N PHE A 17 -10.75 9.64 -10.54
CA PHE A 17 -10.64 8.25 -10.17
C PHE A 17 -9.63 7.56 -11.09
N LYS A 18 -8.84 6.66 -10.50
CA LYS A 18 -7.84 5.87 -11.20
C LYS A 18 -8.07 4.38 -10.97
N ILE A 19 -7.71 3.55 -11.95
CA ILE A 19 -7.88 2.09 -11.86
C ILE A 19 -6.97 1.55 -10.75
N PHE A 20 -7.55 0.95 -9.71
CA PHE A 20 -6.78 0.30 -8.65
C PHE A 20 -5.88 -0.81 -9.21
N GLY A 21 -4.63 -0.87 -8.77
CA GLY A 21 -3.68 -1.88 -9.24
C GLY A 21 -3.01 -1.56 -10.58
N CYS A 22 -3.32 -0.43 -11.21
CA CYS A 22 -2.65 -0.01 -12.44
C CYS A 22 -1.18 0.35 -12.19
N ILE A 23 -0.42 0.41 -13.29
CA ILE A 23 0.96 0.87 -13.25
C ILE A 23 0.97 2.38 -13.01
N ALA A 24 1.77 2.81 -12.04
CA ALA A 24 1.93 4.20 -11.67
C ALA A 24 3.41 4.58 -11.59
N TYR A 25 3.77 5.74 -12.13
CA TYR A 25 5.13 6.26 -12.11
C TYR A 25 5.21 7.44 -11.14
N ALA A 26 5.82 7.21 -9.98
CA ALA A 26 6.07 8.25 -8.98
C ALA A 26 7.23 9.13 -9.41
N HIS A 27 7.04 10.44 -9.44
CA HIS A 27 8.12 11.36 -9.83
C HIS A 27 9.28 11.34 -8.81
N ILE A 28 10.52 11.25 -9.33
CA ILE A 28 11.75 11.35 -8.54
C ILE A 28 12.36 12.74 -8.75
N LEU A 29 12.60 13.45 -7.64
CA LEU A 29 13.17 14.80 -7.66
C LEU A 29 14.57 14.81 -8.28
N ASP A 30 14.86 15.82 -9.08
CA ASP A 30 16.09 16.00 -9.86
C ASP A 30 17.36 15.91 -9.01
N GLU A 31 17.31 16.41 -7.77
CA GLU A 31 18.43 16.35 -6.80
C GLU A 31 18.84 14.92 -6.43
N LYS A 32 17.91 13.97 -6.53
CA LYS A 32 18.16 12.55 -6.24
C LYS A 32 18.61 11.77 -7.47
N ARG A 33 18.65 12.41 -8.64
CA ARG A 33 18.95 11.80 -9.93
C ARG A 33 20.33 12.21 -10.43
N LYS A 34 21.07 11.27 -10.99
CA LYS A 34 22.27 11.53 -11.79
C LYS A 34 21.90 11.65 -13.27
N LYS A 35 22.88 12.04 -14.09
CA LYS A 35 22.67 12.16 -15.54
C LYS A 35 22.27 10.79 -16.12
N LEU A 36 21.14 10.77 -16.83
CA LEU A 36 20.49 9.57 -17.41
C LEU A 36 19.72 8.67 -16.44
N ASP A 37 19.57 9.05 -15.17
CA ASP A 37 18.69 8.31 -14.26
C ASP A 37 17.22 8.53 -14.64
N ASP A 38 16.40 7.49 -14.40
CA ASP A 38 14.96 7.51 -14.65
C ASP A 38 14.26 8.66 -13.90
N LYS A 39 13.31 9.31 -14.58
CA LYS A 39 12.54 10.44 -14.03
C LYS A 39 11.46 10.01 -13.03
N GLY A 40 11.18 8.72 -12.95
CA GLY A 40 10.10 8.19 -12.13
C GLY A 40 10.34 6.75 -11.70
N GLU A 41 9.79 6.43 -10.55
CA GLU A 41 9.82 5.10 -9.97
C GLU A 41 8.54 4.35 -10.32
N LYS A 42 8.69 3.14 -10.87
CA LYS A 42 7.56 2.29 -11.25
C LYS A 42 6.95 1.62 -10.02
N CYS A 43 5.66 1.85 -9.81
CA CYS A 43 4.88 1.44 -8.65
C CYS A 43 3.51 0.89 -9.07
N VAL A 44 2.77 0.35 -8.09
CA VAL A 44 1.37 -0.05 -8.21
C VAL A 44 0.49 0.98 -7.50
N PHE A 45 -0.58 1.43 -8.15
CA PHE A 45 -1.54 2.34 -7.54
C PHE A 45 -2.44 1.63 -6.51
N LEU A 46 -2.48 2.13 -5.27
CA LEU A 46 -3.32 1.58 -4.20
C LEU A 46 -4.50 2.48 -3.82
N GLY A 47 -4.49 3.75 -4.19
CA GLY A 47 -5.58 4.67 -3.84
C GLY A 47 -5.11 6.05 -3.45
N VAL A 48 -6.02 6.85 -2.94
CA VAL A 48 -5.76 8.22 -2.48
C VAL A 48 -5.45 8.19 -0.98
N SER A 49 -4.56 9.06 -0.52
CA SER A 49 -4.29 9.25 0.90
C SER A 49 -5.44 9.98 1.60
N GLU A 50 -5.77 9.56 2.82
CA GLU A 50 -6.84 10.18 3.61
C GLU A 50 -6.45 11.57 4.14
N VAL A 51 -5.15 11.79 4.37
CA VAL A 51 -4.66 13.01 5.05
C VAL A 51 -4.36 14.12 4.05
N PHE A 52 -3.86 13.79 2.87
CA PHE A 52 -3.38 14.76 1.87
C PHE A 52 -3.84 14.37 0.47
N LYS A 53 -3.98 15.36 -0.42
CA LYS A 53 -4.26 15.16 -1.86
C LYS A 53 -3.06 14.53 -2.58
N THR A 54 -2.83 13.26 -2.29
CA THR A 54 -1.67 12.47 -2.71
C THR A 54 -2.12 11.03 -2.89
N TYR A 55 -1.32 10.25 -3.61
CA TYR A 55 -1.63 8.86 -3.93
C TYR A 55 -0.76 7.91 -3.09
N LYS A 56 -1.39 6.85 -2.59
CA LYS A 56 -0.74 5.70 -1.97
C LYS A 56 -0.28 4.76 -3.09
N LEU A 57 1.02 4.47 -3.12
CA LEU A 57 1.66 3.65 -4.13
C LEU A 57 2.44 2.53 -3.47
N PHE A 58 2.39 1.33 -4.03
CA PHE A 58 3.24 0.23 -3.60
C PHE A 58 4.45 0.11 -4.51
N ASN A 59 5.64 0.15 -3.92
CA ASN A 59 6.88 -0.08 -4.62
C ASN A 59 7.31 -1.54 -4.43
N SER A 60 7.32 -2.32 -5.51
CA SER A 60 7.69 -3.74 -5.45
C SER A 60 9.16 -3.98 -5.15
N GLN A 61 10.05 -3.03 -5.44
CA GLN A 61 11.48 -3.18 -5.16
C GLN A 61 11.78 -2.96 -3.69
N THR A 62 11.25 -1.88 -3.10
CA THR A 62 11.49 -1.55 -1.68
C THR A 62 10.52 -2.23 -0.73
N LYS A 63 9.46 -2.87 -1.26
CA LYS A 63 8.35 -3.48 -0.50
C LYS A 63 7.65 -2.51 0.47
N LYS A 64 7.64 -1.22 0.13
CA LYS A 64 7.06 -0.15 0.96
C LYS A 64 5.89 0.52 0.25
N ILE A 65 4.92 0.93 1.06
CA ILE A 65 3.87 1.85 0.62
C ILE A 65 4.41 3.27 0.78
N VAL A 66 4.41 4.02 -0.31
CA VAL A 66 4.86 5.42 -0.35
C VAL A 66 3.73 6.31 -0.80
N THR A 67 3.67 7.51 -0.23
CA THR A 67 2.69 8.53 -0.60
C THR A 67 3.35 9.58 -1.49
N ARG A 68 2.76 9.88 -2.66
CA ARG A 68 3.31 10.82 -3.66
C ARG A 68 2.23 11.69 -4.28
N GLN A 69 2.55 12.96 -4.49
CA GLN A 69 1.62 13.92 -5.13
C GLN A 69 1.68 13.86 -6.66
N TYR A 70 2.90 13.79 -7.21
CA TYR A 70 3.13 13.79 -8.65
C TYR A 70 3.32 12.37 -9.15
N VAL A 71 2.30 11.85 -9.82
CA VAL A 71 2.23 10.48 -10.30
C VAL A 71 1.62 10.48 -11.70
N ALA A 72 2.28 9.79 -12.63
CA ALA A 72 1.71 9.49 -13.94
C ALA A 72 1.11 8.08 -13.92
N PHE A 73 -0.12 7.93 -14.43
CA PHE A 73 -0.85 6.66 -14.42
C PHE A 73 -0.88 6.07 -15.83
N ASP A 74 -0.54 4.79 -15.92
CA ASP A 74 -0.71 3.97 -17.11
C ASP A 74 -1.82 2.96 -16.81
N GLU A 75 -3.04 3.35 -17.17
CA GLU A 75 -4.27 2.61 -16.86
C GLU A 75 -4.56 1.52 -17.90
N GLU A 76 -3.87 1.53 -19.03
CA GLU A 76 -3.99 0.51 -20.08
C GLU A 76 -3.24 -0.77 -19.70
N ASN A 77 -2.23 -0.65 -18.83
CA ASN A 77 -1.42 -1.76 -18.37
C ASN A 77 -1.66 -2.10 -16.89
N ASN A 78 -1.80 -3.40 -16.63
CA ASN A 78 -1.88 -3.92 -15.28
C ASN A 78 -0.50 -4.34 -14.77
N TRP A 79 -0.34 -4.31 -13.44
CA TRP A 79 0.86 -4.84 -12.81
C TRP A 79 0.91 -6.37 -12.91
N ASP A 80 2.00 -6.90 -13.47
CA ASP A 80 2.28 -8.34 -13.50
C ASP A 80 2.91 -8.79 -12.18
N TRP A 81 2.08 -9.38 -11.32
CA TRP A 81 2.49 -9.91 -10.02
C TRP A 81 3.38 -11.16 -10.12
N ASN A 82 3.28 -11.93 -11.21
CA ASN A 82 4.02 -13.18 -11.36
C ASN A 82 5.48 -12.95 -11.75
N ARG A 83 5.75 -11.94 -12.59
CA ARG A 83 7.12 -11.57 -12.99
C ARG A 83 8.03 -11.25 -11.80
N GLN A 84 7.48 -10.68 -10.73
CA GLN A 84 8.26 -10.34 -9.53
C GLN A 84 8.78 -11.57 -8.78
N GLN A 85 8.02 -12.67 -8.79
CA GLN A 85 8.41 -13.91 -8.10
C GLN A 85 9.54 -14.63 -8.83
N GLN A 86 9.54 -14.58 -10.18
CA GLN A 86 10.61 -15.18 -10.99
C GLN A 86 11.95 -14.48 -10.80
N THR A 87 11.99 -13.15 -10.71
CA THR A 87 13.24 -12.43 -10.43
C THR A 87 13.83 -12.83 -9.08
N GLN A 88 13.01 -13.06 -8.06
CA GLN A 88 13.50 -13.48 -6.73
C GLN A 88 14.09 -14.90 -6.75
N ALA A 89 13.45 -15.85 -7.43
CA ALA A 89 13.88 -17.26 -7.46
C ALA A 89 15.19 -17.52 -8.24
N LEU A 90 15.60 -16.59 -9.11
CA LEU A 90 16.84 -16.70 -9.90
C LEU A 90 18.11 -16.32 -9.11
N PHE A 91 17.97 -15.66 -7.94
CA PHE A 91 19.13 -15.26 -7.12
C PHE A 91 19.47 -16.25 -5.99
N ASP A 92 18.66 -17.30 -5.80
CA ASP A 92 18.83 -18.28 -4.71
C ASP A 92 19.40 -19.65 -5.20
N ASN A 93 19.85 -19.77 -6.45
CA ASN A 93 20.15 -21.08 -7.07
C ASN A 93 21.63 -21.36 -7.42
N ASP A 94 22.60 -20.70 -6.78
CA ASP A 94 24.02 -21.14 -6.80
C ASP A 94 24.35 -22.08 -5.63
N SER A 95 23.52 -23.10 -5.42
CA SER A 95 23.93 -24.31 -4.69
C SER A 95 23.38 -25.54 -5.42
N GLU A 96 24.30 -26.33 -5.96
CA GLU A 96 24.04 -27.52 -6.76
C GLU A 96 23.00 -28.48 -6.11
N ARG A 97 22.02 -29.00 -6.88
CA ARG A 97 21.89 -30.43 -7.29
C ARG A 97 20.44 -30.92 -7.62
N VAL A 98 20.32 -31.42 -8.87
CA VAL A 98 19.47 -32.48 -9.50
C VAL A 98 17.92 -32.44 -9.45
N PRO A 99 17.23 -32.63 -10.60
CA PRO A 99 15.77 -32.77 -10.65
C PRO A 99 15.39 -34.23 -10.37
N THR A 100 14.36 -34.47 -9.55
CA THR A 100 13.68 -35.77 -9.57
C THR A 100 12.18 -35.58 -9.40
N SER A 101 11.49 -36.13 -10.39
CA SER A 101 10.07 -36.22 -10.63
C SER A 101 9.25 -36.82 -9.47
N ALA A 102 8.06 -36.24 -9.30
CA ALA A 102 6.81 -36.87 -8.87
C ALA A 102 6.76 -37.58 -7.51
N ILE A 103 6.17 -36.93 -6.49
CA ILE A 103 5.26 -37.58 -5.54
C ILE A 103 4.03 -36.67 -5.32
N PHE A 104 2.90 -37.36 -5.25
CA PHE A 104 1.51 -36.97 -5.41
C PHE A 104 0.81 -36.75 -4.05
N MET A 105 -0.04 -35.72 -3.99
CA MET A 105 -1.13 -35.38 -3.04
C MET A 105 -0.84 -35.10 -1.54
N PRO A 106 -1.51 -34.11 -0.93
CA PRO A 106 -1.58 -33.97 0.53
C PRO A 106 -2.74 -34.81 1.10
N GLU A 107 -2.43 -35.71 2.02
CA GLU A 107 -3.42 -36.36 2.90
C GLU A 107 -3.82 -35.43 4.05
N ASN A 108 -5.12 -35.42 4.33
CA ASN A 108 -5.78 -34.77 5.45
C ASN A 108 -6.05 -35.81 6.54
N SER A 109 -5.61 -35.56 7.80
CA SER A 109 -6.42 -35.82 9.00
C SER A 109 -5.69 -35.54 10.33
N SER A 110 -6.46 -34.88 11.21
CA SER A 110 -6.55 -35.01 12.67
C SER A 110 -5.49 -34.39 13.60
N GLU A 111 -5.96 -33.33 14.29
CA GLU A 111 -6.03 -33.15 15.75
C GLU A 111 -4.76 -33.32 16.62
N ALA A 112 -4.33 -32.21 17.22
CA ALA A 112 -4.45 -31.99 18.68
C ALA A 112 -3.91 -30.59 19.06
N ASN A 113 -4.78 -29.75 19.63
CA ASN A 113 -4.40 -28.68 20.56
C ASN A 113 -4.03 -29.37 21.90
N PRO A 114 -3.16 -28.82 22.79
CA PRO A 114 -3.69 -27.78 23.69
C PRO A 114 -2.67 -26.72 24.21
N THR A 115 -3.24 -25.59 24.63
CA THR A 115 -2.89 -24.76 25.80
C THR A 115 -2.02 -23.51 25.61
N ALA A 116 -2.74 -22.39 25.53
CA ALA A 116 -2.65 -21.15 26.33
C ALA A 116 -1.29 -20.46 26.56
N VAL A 117 -1.21 -19.22 26.05
CA VAL A 117 -0.57 -18.09 26.74
C VAL A 117 -1.39 -16.83 26.45
N GLU A 118 -1.99 -16.31 27.52
CA GLU A 118 -2.85 -15.14 27.58
C GLU A 118 -2.00 -13.93 27.99
N ILE A 119 -1.98 -12.83 27.23
CA ILE A 119 -1.48 -11.54 27.71
C ILE A 119 -2.39 -10.39 27.20
N LEU A 120 -2.81 -9.59 28.17
CA LEU A 120 -3.87 -8.58 28.28
C LEU A 120 -3.67 -7.31 27.39
N PRO A 121 -4.75 -6.66 26.89
CA PRO A 121 -4.65 -5.38 26.20
C PRO A 121 -4.31 -4.21 27.15
N THR A 122 -3.36 -3.37 26.75
CA THR A 122 -2.97 -2.16 27.48
C THR A 122 -4.02 -1.05 27.32
N THR A 123 -4.67 -0.68 28.42
CA THR A 123 -5.55 0.49 28.54
C THR A 123 -4.74 1.79 28.52
N VAL A 124 -5.20 2.76 27.74
CA VAL A 124 -4.71 4.14 27.70
C VAL A 124 -5.47 4.96 28.75
N GLU A 125 -4.79 5.44 29.79
CA GLU A 125 -5.34 6.34 30.81
C GLU A 125 -5.29 7.80 30.31
N ILE A 126 -6.43 8.49 30.32
CA ILE A 126 -6.56 9.93 30.05
C ILE A 126 -6.72 10.63 31.40
N LEU A 127 -5.77 11.50 31.77
CA LEU A 127 -5.85 12.32 32.98
C LEU A 127 -6.63 13.63 32.71
N PRO A 128 -7.66 13.97 33.50
CA PRO A 128 -8.32 15.28 33.39
C PRO A 128 -7.50 16.37 34.10
N THR A 129 -7.22 17.47 33.40
CA THR A 129 -6.64 18.68 34.00
C THR A 129 -7.75 19.55 34.60
N THR A 130 -7.63 19.79 35.91
CA THR A 130 -8.50 20.54 36.80
C THR A 130 -8.63 22.03 36.43
N ALA A 131 -9.85 22.54 36.56
CA ALA A 131 -10.18 23.96 36.55
C ALA A 131 -9.78 24.64 37.88
N GLU A 132 -9.04 25.75 37.81
CA GLU A 132 -8.93 26.71 38.92
C GLU A 132 -9.83 27.92 38.64
N ALA A 133 -10.74 28.17 39.57
CA ALA A 133 -11.47 29.41 39.69
C ALA A 133 -10.68 30.35 40.63
N THR A 134 -10.49 31.60 40.22
CA THR A 134 -10.26 32.70 41.15
C THR A 134 -11.18 33.86 40.80
N ASP A 135 -12.07 34.12 41.73
CA ASP A 135 -12.96 35.26 41.89
C ASP A 135 -12.13 36.51 42.23
N THR A 136 -12.31 37.65 41.54
CA THR A 136 -11.88 38.99 41.99
C THR A 136 -12.68 40.09 41.27
N VAL A 137 -13.68 40.62 41.98
CA VAL A 137 -14.13 42.02 42.14
C VAL A 137 -13.51 43.08 41.20
N VAL A 138 -14.34 43.78 40.41
CA VAL A 138 -14.72 45.22 40.53
C VAL A 138 -16.04 45.46 39.80
#